data_AF-A0A0J7JUJ7-F1
#
_entry.id   AF-A0A0J7JUJ7-F1
#
_cell.length_a   1.000
_cell.length_b   1.000
_cell.length_c   1.000
_cell.angle_alpha   90.00
_cell.angle_beta   90.00
_cell.angle_gamma   90.00
#
_symmetry.space_group_name_H-M   'P 1'
#
loop_
_entity.id
_entity.type
_entity.pdbx_description
1 polymer ?
#
loop_
_entity_poly.entity_id
_entity_poly.type
_entity_poly.pdbx_seq_one_letter_code
_entity_poly.pdbx_strand_id
1 'polypeptide(L)'
;MAVPFGLSTTLFITLTNGQAVSVLWGWVLVSLISVCIAASLAEICAVFPTAGGVYYWSAMLSTRRWAPLVSFVDGWLTLVGNWTVTLSINFSGAQLLLSAITIFNPDYVANPWQTVLCFWAVMLFCALVNAFGSRYLHLINNICIYWTAASVLIILVTLLVMADHRRSADFVFTHYDASASGWPSG
;
A
#
# COMPACT_ATOMS: atom_id res chain seq x y z
N MET A 1 6.39 2.73 -2.96
CA MET A 1 6.90 1.44 -2.40
C MET A 1 5.85 0.66 -1.60
N ALA A 2 4.66 1.21 -1.30
CA ALA A 2 3.64 0.49 -0.53
C ALA A 2 2.74 -0.45 -1.36
N VAL A 3 2.80 -0.40 -2.69
CA VAL A 3 1.82 -1.10 -3.54
C VAL A 3 1.94 -2.64 -3.45
N PRO A 4 3.13 -3.26 -3.58
CA PRO A 4 3.24 -4.72 -3.46
C PRO A 4 2.85 -5.22 -2.06
N PHE A 5 3.21 -4.44 -1.04
CA PHE A 5 2.86 -4.73 0.35
C PHE A 5 1.35 -4.65 0.58
N GLY A 6 0.71 -3.55 0.16
CA GLY A 6 -0.73 -3.34 0.30
C GLY A 6 -1.56 -4.34 -0.49
N LEU A 7 -1.09 -4.74 -1.67
CA LEU A 7 -1.69 -5.86 -2.39
C LEU A 7 -1.56 -7.15 -1.57
N SER A 8 -0.34 -7.52 -1.17
CA SER A 8 -0.09 -8.80 -0.51
C SER A 8 -0.94 -9.00 0.74
N THR A 9 -1.16 -7.94 1.53
CA THR A 9 -2.00 -8.01 2.74
C THR A 9 -3.50 -8.07 2.45
N THR A 10 -3.96 -7.55 1.31
CA THR A 10 -5.38 -7.50 0.93
C THR A 10 -5.80 -8.51 -0.14
N LEU A 11 -4.85 -9.26 -0.71
CA LEU A 11 -5.09 -10.28 -1.72
C LEU A 11 -6.09 -11.34 -1.23
N PHE A 12 -5.99 -11.77 0.04
CA PHE A 12 -6.92 -12.73 0.62
C PHE A 12 -8.38 -12.25 0.58
N ILE A 13 -8.61 -10.98 0.92
CA ILE A 13 -9.94 -10.37 0.92
C ILE A 13 -10.50 -10.34 -0.50
N THR A 14 -9.67 -9.90 -1.46
CA THR A 14 -10.11 -9.74 -2.85
C THR A 14 -10.38 -11.10 -3.53
N LEU A 15 -9.56 -12.10 -3.23
CA LEU A 15 -9.76 -13.48 -3.72
C LEU A 15 -11.05 -14.10 -3.17
N THR A 16 -11.38 -13.84 -1.90
CA THR A 16 -12.61 -14.34 -1.28
C THR A 16 -13.88 -13.68 -1.84
N ASN A 17 -13.79 -12.41 -2.25
CA ASN A 17 -14.96 -11.62 -2.67
C ASN A 17 -15.28 -11.66 -4.17
N GLY A 18 -14.32 -11.99 -5.03
CA GLY A 18 -14.57 -12.06 -6.48
C GLY A 18 -13.47 -12.74 -7.28
N GLN A 19 -12.67 -13.59 -6.62
CA GLN A 19 -11.59 -14.37 -7.19
C GLN A 19 -10.64 -13.53 -8.06
N ALA A 20 -10.09 -14.11 -9.14
CA ALA A 20 -9.05 -13.50 -9.96
C ALA A 20 -9.56 -12.27 -10.76
N VAL A 21 -10.83 -12.26 -11.15
CA VAL A 21 -11.43 -11.21 -12.00
C VAL A 21 -11.45 -9.86 -11.28
N SER A 22 -11.87 -9.83 -10.01
CA SER A 22 -11.91 -8.58 -9.23
C SER A 22 -10.52 -8.00 -8.96
N VAL A 23 -9.52 -8.86 -8.73
CA VAL A 23 -8.13 -8.42 -8.53
C VAL A 23 -7.60 -7.75 -9.81
N LEU A 24 -7.80 -8.38 -10.97
CA LEU A 24 -7.26 -7.89 -12.24
C LEU A 24 -7.95 -6.60 -12.70
N TRP A 25 -9.28 -6.60 -12.79
CA TRP A 25 -10.01 -5.41 -13.25
C TRP A 25 -9.92 -4.26 -12.25
N GLY A 26 -9.94 -4.56 -10.94
CA GLY A 26 -9.69 -3.56 -9.90
C GLY A 26 -8.31 -2.92 -10.03
N TRP A 27 -7.28 -3.72 -10.26
CA TRP A 27 -5.92 -3.22 -10.48
C TRP A 27 -5.82 -2.34 -11.73
N VAL A 28 -6.37 -2.79 -12.86
CA VAL A 28 -6.34 -2.03 -14.14
C VAL A 28 -7.04 -0.69 -13.97
N LEU A 29 -8.25 -0.67 -13.39
CA LEU A 29 -9.02 0.55 -13.19
C LEU A 29 -8.27 1.54 -12.28
N VAL A 30 -7.76 1.07 -11.13
CA VAL A 30 -7.01 1.93 -10.19
C VAL A 30 -5.72 2.43 -10.82
N SER A 31 -5.02 1.62 -11.61
CA SER A 31 -3.81 2.03 -12.31
C SER A 31 -4.08 3.14 -13.34
N LEU A 32 -5.17 3.06 -14.09
CA LEU A 32 -5.54 4.07 -15.08
C LEU A 32 -5.85 5.41 -14.41
N ILE A 33 -6.65 5.39 -13.34
CA ILE A 33 -6.94 6.61 -12.55
C ILE A 33 -5.65 7.20 -11.96
N SER A 34 -4.77 6.35 -11.43
CA SER A 34 -3.49 6.80 -10.86
C SER A 34 -2.59 7.47 -11.91
N VAL A 35 -2.57 6.95 -13.14
CA VAL A 35 -1.82 7.55 -14.25
C VAL A 35 -2.40 8.91 -14.63
N CYS A 36 -3.74 9.05 -14.68
CA CYS A 36 -4.37 10.35 -14.94
C CYS A 36 -4.01 11.39 -13.86
N ILE A 37 -4.04 11.00 -12.58
CA ILE A 37 -3.62 11.86 -11.47
C ILE A 37 -2.14 12.24 -11.60
N ALA A 38 -1.28 11.26 -11.89
CA ALA A 38 0.15 11.49 -12.07
C ALA A 38 0.44 12.44 -13.26
N ALA A 39 -0.29 12.31 -14.37
CA ALA A 39 -0.17 13.18 -15.53
C ALA A 39 -0.57 14.63 -15.19
N SER A 40 -1.70 14.82 -14.50
CA SER A 40 -2.13 16.15 -14.05
C SER A 40 -1.11 16.79 -13.09
N LEU A 41 -0.56 16.01 -12.15
CA LEU A 41 0.48 16.50 -11.25
C LEU A 41 1.77 16.83 -12.00
N ALA A 42 2.14 16.06 -13.02
CA ALA A 42 3.31 16.30 -13.84
C ALA A 42 3.23 17.64 -14.60
N GLU A 43 2.06 18.00 -15.13
CA GLU A 43 1.83 19.30 -15.77
C GLU A 43 2.03 20.46 -14.78
N ILE A 44 1.50 20.32 -13.56
CA ILE A 44 1.65 21.32 -12.50
C ILE A 44 3.14 21.48 -12.11
N CYS A 45 3.85 20.36 -11.94
CA CYS A 45 5.29 20.36 -11.65
C CYS A 45 6.14 21.00 -12.76
N ALA A 46 5.74 20.84 -14.02
CA ALA A 46 6.45 21.42 -15.15
C ALA A 46 6.34 22.96 -15.20
N VAL A 47 5.19 23.50 -14.79
CA VAL A 47 4.95 24.96 -14.76
C VAL A 47 5.50 25.59 -13.49
N PHE A 48 5.44 24.89 -12.35
CA PHE A 48 5.88 25.40 -11.05
C PHE A 48 6.97 24.49 -10.44
N PRO A 49 8.24 24.60 -10.89
CA PRO A 49 9.35 23.83 -10.37
C PRO A 49 9.83 24.39 -9.02
N THR A 50 8.93 24.49 -8.04
CA THR A 50 9.23 24.96 -6.69
C THR A 50 9.15 23.80 -5.71
N ALA A 51 10.05 23.80 -4.73
CA ALA A 51 10.12 22.80 -3.66
C ALA A 51 8.96 22.88 -2.63
N GLY A 52 7.90 23.65 -2.93
CA GLY A 52 6.80 23.96 -2.01
C GLY A 52 5.75 22.85 -1.87
N GLY A 53 5.91 21.71 -2.54
CA GLY A 53 4.98 20.58 -2.44
C GLY A 53 3.54 20.92 -2.85
N VAL A 54 2.63 19.98 -2.57
CA VAL A 54 1.22 20.04 -2.98
C VAL A 54 0.48 21.27 -2.41
N TYR A 55 0.83 21.71 -1.20
CA TYR A 55 0.23 22.87 -0.55
C TYR A 55 0.59 24.19 -1.22
N TYR A 56 1.78 24.30 -1.80
CA TYR A 56 2.20 25.49 -2.55
C TYR A 56 1.56 25.53 -3.93
N TRP A 57 1.48 24.38 -4.61
CA TRP A 57 0.80 24.27 -5.90
C TRP A 57 -0.70 24.60 -5.78
N SER A 58 -1.36 24.14 -4.72
CA SER A 58 -2.76 24.47 -4.45
C SER A 58 -2.97 25.96 -4.11
N ALA A 59 -2.00 26.61 -3.45
CA ALA A 59 -1.99 28.06 -3.25
C ALA A 59 -1.98 28.80 -4.59
N MET A 60 -1.10 28.38 -5.49
CA MET A 60 -0.76 29.08 -6.73
C MET A 60 -1.83 28.93 -7.81
N LEU A 61 -2.52 27.79 -7.87
CA LEU A 61 -3.67 27.58 -8.75
C LEU A 61 -4.96 28.27 -8.26
N SER A 62 -5.05 28.61 -6.98
CA SER A 62 -6.26 29.20 -6.40
C SER A 62 -6.29 30.73 -6.50
N THR A 63 -7.48 31.33 -6.46
CA THR A 63 -7.63 32.79 -6.45
C THR A 63 -6.98 33.41 -5.21
N ARG A 64 -6.32 34.57 -5.33
CA ARG A 64 -5.59 35.26 -4.22
C ARG A 64 -6.37 35.37 -2.90
N ARG A 65 -7.71 35.42 -2.95
CA ARG A 65 -8.59 35.48 -1.78
C ARG A 65 -8.71 34.14 -1.02
N TRP A 66 -8.62 33.01 -1.74
CA TRP A 66 -8.81 31.67 -1.21
C TRP A 66 -7.51 30.89 -1.02
N ALA A 67 -6.39 31.38 -1.58
CA ALA A 67 -5.08 30.76 -1.48
C ALA A 67 -4.65 30.36 -0.06
N PRO A 68 -4.83 31.18 0.98
CA PRO A 68 -4.46 30.76 2.34
C PRO A 68 -5.32 29.60 2.85
N LEU A 69 -6.61 29.57 2.52
CA LEU A 69 -7.55 28.54 2.98
C LEU A 69 -7.29 27.22 2.26
N VAL A 70 -7.18 27.25 0.94
CA VAL A 70 -6.94 26.06 0.11
C VAL A 70 -5.61 25.40 0.48
N SER A 71 -4.53 26.17 0.63
CA SER A 71 -3.25 25.64 1.08
C SER A 71 -3.25 25.08 2.49
N PHE A 72 -4.03 25.69 3.40
CA PHE A 72 -4.16 25.19 4.77
C PHE A 72 -4.88 23.84 4.79
N VAL A 73 -6.00 23.72 4.06
CA VAL A 73 -6.74 22.46 3.96
C VAL A 73 -5.90 21.39 3.28
N ASP A 74 -5.26 21.70 2.16
CA ASP A 74 -4.40 20.76 1.43
C ASP A 74 -3.19 20.30 2.28
N GLY A 75 -2.56 21.23 3.00
CA GLY A 75 -1.48 20.91 3.94
C GLY A 75 -1.93 19.99 5.07
N TRP A 76 -3.10 20.25 5.66
CA TRP A 76 -3.67 19.38 6.70
C TRP A 76 -4.04 18.00 6.17
N LEU A 77 -4.65 17.91 4.99
CA LEU A 77 -4.98 16.64 4.36
C LEU A 77 -3.72 15.83 4.04
N THR A 78 -2.66 16.49 3.57
CA THR A 78 -1.37 15.85 3.32
C THR A 78 -0.72 15.35 4.61
N LEU A 79 -0.80 16.12 5.70
CA LEU A 79 -0.28 15.73 7.01
C LEU A 79 -1.03 14.50 7.56
N VAL A 80 -2.37 14.59 7.62
CA VAL A 80 -3.23 13.49 8.10
C VAL A 80 -3.04 12.25 7.23
N GLY A 81 -2.99 12.42 5.90
CA GLY A 81 -2.75 11.33 4.97
C GLY A 81 -1.43 10.60 5.26
N ASN A 82 -0.33 11.34 5.44
CA ASN A 82 0.96 10.73 5.77
C ASN A 82 0.94 10.00 7.12
N TRP A 83 0.26 10.56 8.13
CA TRP A 83 0.10 9.89 9.43
C TRP A 83 -0.72 8.60 9.32
N THR A 84 -1.88 8.66 8.68
CA THR A 84 -2.76 7.48 8.51
C THR A 84 -2.08 6.38 7.71
N VAL A 85 -1.37 6.73 6.63
CA VAL A 85 -0.59 5.76 5.84
C VAL A 85 0.51 5.12 6.68
N THR A 86 1.26 5.91 7.44
CA THR A 86 2.33 5.40 8.30
C THR A 86 1.79 4.47 9.38
N LEU A 87 0.69 4.85 10.04
CA LEU A 87 0.00 4.03 11.05
C LEU A 87 -0.49 2.70 10.44
N SER A 88 -1.11 2.76 9.26
CA SER A 88 -1.61 1.57 8.56
C SER A 88 -0.50 0.58 8.21
N ILE A 89 0.65 1.07 7.73
CA ILE A 89 1.81 0.22 7.40
C ILE A 89 2.40 -0.42 8.67
N ASN A 90 2.57 0.35 9.75
CA ASN A 90 3.08 -0.18 11.01
C ASN A 90 2.15 -1.25 11.59
N PHE A 91 0.84 -1.02 11.56
CA PHE A 91 -0.15 -1.98 12.05
C PHE A 91 -0.16 -3.26 11.21
N SER A 92 -0.18 -3.14 9.89
CA SER A 92 -0.11 -4.28 8.96
C SER A 92 1.20 -5.06 9.12
N GLY A 93 2.33 -4.37 9.36
CA GLY A 93 3.62 -4.99 9.62
C GLY A 93 3.64 -5.80 10.92
N ALA A 94 3.07 -5.25 12.00
CA ALA A 94 2.92 -5.96 13.27
C ALA A 94 2.04 -7.21 13.13
N GLN A 95 0.94 -7.11 12.39
CA GLN A 95 0.06 -8.25 12.11
C GLN A 95 0.78 -9.33 11.29
N LEU A 96 1.60 -8.94 10.30
CA LEU A 96 2.40 -9.87 9.50
C LEU A 96 3.47 -10.58 10.34
N LEU A 97 4.10 -9.86 11.28
CA LEU A 97 5.07 -10.44 12.21
C LEU A 97 4.43 -11.47 13.15
N LEU A 98 3.26 -11.17 13.69
CA LEU A 98 2.50 -12.12 14.51
C LEU A 98 2.02 -13.33 13.70
N SER A 99 1.56 -13.10 12.47
CA SER A 99 1.18 -14.19 11.56
C SER A 99 2.36 -15.11 11.26
N ALA A 100 3.56 -14.55 11.08
CA ALA A 100 4.77 -15.34 10.90
C ALA A 100 5.10 -16.19 12.14
N ILE A 101 4.90 -15.65 13.36
CA ILE A 101 5.12 -16.39 14.61
C ILE A 101 4.14 -17.57 14.74
N THR A 102 2.87 -17.39 14.39
CA THR A 102 1.85 -18.46 14.42
C THR A 102 2.19 -19.60 13.46
N ILE A 103 2.87 -19.33 12.33
CA ILE A 103 3.32 -20.40 11.41
C ILE A 103 4.35 -21.31 12.07
N PHE A 104 5.23 -20.77 12.92
CA PHE A 104 6.26 -21.56 13.64
C PHE A 104 5.74 -22.21 14.92
N ASN A 105 4.72 -21.62 15.57
CA ASN A 105 4.08 -22.14 16.77
C ASN A 105 2.56 -22.20 16.59
N PRO A 106 2.00 -23.34 16.14
CA PRO A 106 0.58 -23.46 15.81
C PRO A 106 -0.36 -23.30 17.01
N ASP A 107 0.13 -23.49 18.24
CA ASP A 107 -0.64 -23.27 19.47
C ASP A 107 -0.72 -21.79 19.88
N TYR A 108 0.04 -20.90 19.22
CA TYR A 108 0.05 -19.47 19.53
C TYR A 108 -0.99 -18.71 18.72
N VAL A 109 -2.14 -18.46 19.35
CA VAL A 109 -3.16 -17.53 18.82
C VAL A 109 -2.84 -16.12 19.32
N ALA A 110 -2.53 -15.22 18.39
CA ALA A 110 -2.23 -13.84 18.70
C ALA A 110 -3.46 -13.13 19.32
N ASN A 111 -3.35 -12.72 20.58
CA ASN A 111 -4.42 -11.94 21.23
C ASN A 111 -4.43 -10.49 20.72
N PRO A 112 -5.58 -9.79 20.73
CA PRO A 112 -5.68 -8.39 20.30
C PRO A 112 -4.71 -7.47 21.04
N TRP A 113 -4.52 -7.70 22.35
CA TRP A 113 -3.56 -6.94 23.16
C TRP A 113 -2.10 -7.16 22.74
N GLN A 114 -1.73 -8.37 22.31
CA GLN A 114 -0.39 -8.67 21.81
C GLN A 114 -0.13 -7.98 20.47
N THR A 115 -1.18 -7.83 19.64
CA THR A 115 -1.12 -7.06 18.39
C THR A 115 -0.82 -5.58 18.64
N VAL A 116 -1.48 -4.97 19.62
CA VAL A 116 -1.23 -3.57 19.98
C VAL A 116 0.18 -3.37 20.56
N LEU A 117 0.64 -4.28 21.42
CA LEU A 117 2.00 -4.21 21.97
C LEU A 117 3.08 -4.37 20.90
N CYS A 118 2.89 -5.31 19.97
CA CYS A 118 3.79 -5.50 18.84
C CYS A 118 3.81 -4.25 17.94
N PHE A 119 2.64 -3.67 17.68
CA PHE A 119 2.52 -2.42 16.95
C PHE A 119 3.27 -1.26 17.61
N TRP A 120 3.15 -1.08 18.93
CA TRP A 120 3.92 -0.05 19.66
C TRP A 120 5.42 -0.31 19.62
N ALA A 121 5.85 -1.56 19.71
CA ALA A 121 7.26 -1.92 19.61
C ALA A 121 7.83 -1.59 18.22
N VAL A 122 7.11 -1.95 17.14
CA VAL A 122 7.50 -1.65 15.75
C VAL A 122 7.52 -0.13 15.52
N MET A 123 6.51 0.60 16.02
CA MET A 123 6.45 2.05 15.92
C MET A 123 7.65 2.72 16.62
N LEU A 124 7.96 2.30 17.85
CA LEU A 124 9.07 2.85 18.62
C LEU A 124 10.41 2.55 17.94
N PHE A 125 10.58 1.35 17.39
CA PHE A 125 11.76 1.00 16.60
C PHE A 125 11.89 1.90 15.36
N CYS A 126 10.82 2.07 14.57
CA CYS A 126 10.81 2.96 13.41
C CYS A 126 11.12 4.41 13.81
N ALA A 127 10.57 4.89 14.93
CA ALA A 127 10.85 6.23 15.45
C ALA A 127 12.32 6.41 15.83
N LEU A 128 12.94 5.41 16.48
CA LEU A 128 14.36 5.43 16.81
C LEU A 128 15.24 5.43 15.56
N VAL A 129 14.93 4.58 14.57
CA VAL A 129 15.67 4.56 13.29
C VAL A 129 15.53 5.89 12.56
N ASN A 130 14.37 6.53 12.61
CA ASN A 130 14.17 7.84 12.00
C ASN A 130 14.96 8.95 12.74
N ALA A 131 14.95 8.93 14.08
CA ALA A 131 15.63 9.92 14.91
C ALA A 131 17.17 9.81 14.86
N PHE A 132 17.72 8.60 14.95
CA PHE A 132 19.17 8.36 15.04
C PHE A 132 19.81 7.93 13.72
N GLY A 133 19.02 7.40 12.79
CA GLY A 133 19.49 6.74 11.57
C GLY A 133 19.24 7.51 10.28
N SER A 134 18.92 8.81 10.33
CA SER A 134 18.62 9.63 9.15
C SER A 134 19.71 9.55 8.07
N ARG A 135 20.99 9.38 8.48
CA ARG A 135 22.14 9.20 7.59
C ARG A 135 22.14 7.86 6.83
N TYR A 136 21.55 6.81 7.41
CA TYR A 136 21.47 5.47 6.80
C TYR A 136 20.16 5.24 6.04
N LEU A 137 19.19 6.15 6.18
CA LEU A 137 17.87 6.04 5.58
C LEU A 137 17.94 5.85 4.06
N HIS A 138 18.87 6.54 3.39
CA HIS A 138 19.06 6.39 1.95
C HIS A 138 19.52 4.99 1.55
N LEU A 139 20.45 4.39 2.32
CA LEU A 139 20.95 3.04 2.08
C LEU A 139 19.87 1.98 2.34
N ILE A 140 19.14 2.13 3.45
CA ILE A 140 17.99 1.26 3.78
C ILE A 140 16.95 1.33 2.66
N ASN A 141 16.63 2.53 2.16
CA ASN A 141 15.67 2.69 1.08
C ASN A 141 16.11 1.98 -0.21
N ASN A 142 17.37 2.13 -0.62
CA ASN A 142 17.91 1.44 -1.79
C ASN A 142 17.84 -0.08 -1.63
N ILE A 143 18.22 -0.61 -0.46
CA ILE A 143 18.11 -2.05 -0.16
C ILE A 143 16.65 -2.50 -0.24
N CYS A 144 15.71 -1.74 0.32
CA CYS A 144 14.29 -2.06 0.26
C CYS A 144 13.75 -2.11 -1.18
N ILE A 145 14.23 -1.22 -2.06
CA ILE A 145 13.87 -1.26 -3.50
C ILE A 145 14.36 -2.57 -4.13
N TYR A 146 15.63 -2.91 -3.95
CA TYR A 146 16.19 -4.15 -4.51
C TYR A 146 15.52 -5.39 -3.93
N TRP A 147 15.28 -5.41 -2.61
CA TRP A 147 14.59 -6.50 -1.93
C TRP A 147 13.16 -6.70 -2.43
N THR A 148 12.42 -5.60 -2.60
CA THR A 148 11.04 -5.66 -3.11
C THR A 148 11.02 -6.18 -4.55
N ALA A 149 11.91 -5.70 -5.41
CA ALA A 149 12.02 -6.18 -6.78
C ALA A 149 12.39 -7.67 -6.84
N ALA A 150 13.38 -8.09 -6.04
CA ALA A 150 13.77 -9.49 -5.94
C ALA A 150 12.62 -10.38 -5.43
N SER A 151 11.90 -9.94 -4.40
CA SER A 151 10.77 -10.69 -3.83
C SER A 151 9.65 -10.92 -4.85
N VAL A 152 9.31 -9.89 -5.66
CA VAL A 152 8.32 -10.03 -6.73
C VAL A 152 8.76 -11.05 -7.78
N LEU A 153 10.03 -11.01 -8.19
CA LEU A 153 10.58 -11.98 -9.14
C LEU A 153 10.57 -13.41 -8.57
N ILE A 154 10.96 -13.58 -7.31
CA ILE A 154 10.95 -14.88 -6.63
C ILE A 154 9.53 -15.44 -6.58
N ILE A 155 8.54 -14.64 -6.17
CA ILE A 155 7.14 -15.07 -6.12
C ILE A 155 6.66 -15.48 -7.52
N LEU A 156 6.98 -14.70 -8.55
CA LEU A 156 6.59 -15.00 -9.93
C LEU A 156 7.18 -16.33 -10.42
N VAL A 157 8.49 -16.53 -10.25
CA VAL A 157 9.18 -17.77 -10.64
C VAL A 157 8.64 -18.97 -9.86
N THR A 158 8.46 -18.79 -8.54
CA THR A 158 7.96 -19.84 -7.65
C THR A 158 6.55 -20.28 -8.05
N LEU A 159 5.65 -19.33 -8.32
CA LEU A 159 4.31 -19.62 -8.83
C LEU A 159 4.34 -20.30 -10.20
N LEU A 160 5.23 -19.88 -11.09
CA LEU A 160 5.33 -20.45 -12.44
C LEU A 160 5.83 -21.90 -12.43
N VAL A 161 6.71 -22.24 -11.49
CA VAL A 161 7.30 -23.58 -11.34
C VAL A 161 6.38 -24.53 -10.56
N MET A 162 5.71 -24.06 -9.51
CA MET A 162 4.82 -24.90 -8.68
C MET A 162 3.37 -24.99 -9.18
N ALA A 163 2.96 -24.20 -10.18
CA ALA A 163 1.62 -24.29 -10.73
C ALA A 163 1.49 -25.51 -11.66
N ASP A 164 1.11 -26.66 -11.09
CA ASP A 164 0.82 -27.89 -11.85
C ASP A 164 -0.34 -27.71 -12.85
N HIS A 165 -1.33 -26.86 -12.54
CA HIS A 165 -2.49 -26.59 -13.40
C HIS A 165 -2.70 -25.08 -13.59
N ARG A 166 -2.55 -24.61 -14.82
CA ARG A 166 -2.81 -23.22 -15.21
C ARG A 166 -4.30 -23.05 -15.48
N ARG A 167 -4.98 -22.15 -14.76
CA ARG A 167 -6.38 -21.84 -15.06
C ARG A 167 -6.48 -21.19 -16.45
N SER A 168 -7.53 -21.55 -17.19
CA SER A 168 -7.82 -21.00 -18.53
C SER A 168 -8.00 -19.49 -18.47
N ALA A 169 -7.55 -18.78 -19.52
CA ALA A 169 -7.66 -17.32 -19.60
C ALA A 169 -9.09 -16.81 -19.42
N ASP A 170 -10.09 -17.56 -19.93
CA ASP A 170 -11.51 -17.25 -19.73
C ASP A 170 -11.85 -17.21 -18.22
N PHE A 171 -11.46 -18.23 -17.45
CA PHE A 171 -11.66 -18.22 -16.01
C PHE A 171 -11.01 -16.99 -15.31
N VAL A 172 -9.85 -16.55 -15.78
CA VAL A 172 -9.13 -15.44 -15.16
C VAL A 172 -9.76 -14.08 -15.49
N PHE A 173 -10.38 -13.92 -16.66
CA PHE A 173 -10.94 -12.65 -17.12
C PHE A 173 -12.46 -12.51 -16.96
N THR A 174 -13.21 -13.63 -16.96
CA THR A 174 -14.69 -13.63 -16.97
C THR A 174 -15.33 -14.38 -15.80
N HIS A 175 -14.62 -15.24 -15.06
CA HIS A 175 -15.23 -15.98 -13.94
C HIS A 175 -15.27 -15.18 -12.63
N TYR A 176 -16.40 -14.54 -12.39
CA TYR A 176 -16.72 -13.92 -11.11
C TYR A 176 -17.57 -14.87 -10.27
N ASP A 177 -17.06 -15.26 -9.10
CA ASP A 177 -17.80 -16.06 -8.13
C ASP A 177 -17.64 -15.45 -6.74
N ALA A 178 -18.75 -14.94 -6.21
CA ALA A 178 -18.85 -14.30 -4.90
C ALA A 178 -19.41 -15.23 -3.82
N SER A 179 -19.54 -16.55 -4.10
CA SER A 179 -20.19 -17.49 -3.18
C SER A 179 -19.50 -17.61 -1.81
N ALA A 180 -18.19 -17.33 -1.73
CA ALA A 180 -17.42 -17.33 -0.49
C ALA A 180 -17.47 -16.00 0.29
N SER A 181 -18.04 -14.95 -0.30
CA SER A 181 -18.07 -13.59 0.27
C SER A 181 -19.12 -13.40 1.36
N GLY A 182 -20.10 -14.31 1.45
CA GLY A 182 -21.26 -14.19 2.34
C GLY A 182 -22.31 -13.16 1.90
N TRP A 183 -22.12 -12.51 0.74
CA TRP A 183 -23.10 -11.60 0.15
C TRP A 183 -24.10 -12.38 -0.72
N PRO A 184 -25.40 -12.02 -0.69
CA PRO A 184 -26.35 -12.60 -1.63
C PRO A 184 -25.91 -12.24 -3.04
N SER A 185 -25.80 -13.27 -3.89
CA SER A 185 -25.76 -13.07 -5.34
C SER A 185 -27.05 -12.36 -5.72
N GLY A 186 -26.95 -11.08 -6.06
CA GLY A 186 -28.09 -10.25 -6.45
C GLY A 186 -28.95 -10.90 -7.53
#